data_AF-A0A919PEN5-F1
#
_entry.id   AF-A0A919PEN5-F1
#
_cell.length_a   1.000
_cell.length_b   1.000
_cell.length_c   1.000
_cell.angle_alpha   90.00
_cell.angle_beta   90.00
_cell.angle_gamma   90.00
#
_symmetry.space_group_name_H-M   'P 1'
#
loop_
_entity.id
_entity.type
_entity.pdbx_description
1 polymer ?
#
loop_
_entity_poly.entity_id
_entity_poly.type
_entity_poly.pdbx_seq_one_letter_code
_entity_poly.pdbx_strand_id
1 'polypeptide(L)'
;MSGDAAPRSRSERESSVYMRLRPCGCGSVDFDPQHEVRRVQGAWLSRYTGRCRNCDTLREFVFVVDPPTRQGDRSAWSAGTEPSHLVDPGEWLAVADDLGRTVGDAVGADEVDDDRQCRRRVDLGLAADAVEEVLLAVPAGADAVPGGACRSELGRRVYAADPGRFRRHELELARDRYADQSGHVHRHRPDGPPMRARSLNEARLFIDLCRCDCGHSSFEHRTRWSPAAPGETRATLTVNGDCDRCGSARHFVFSVPADAGSGPAPDPLGAGFSHPGGGPSELVDPGQFLLVARSAARVADRILAESPTSWWTDDVSWEAVTGSLAASVAALQEVLTCIPLGADRMPATALRSATGRVVHHNDPQLFRRDRLVEAHAERDRVLRRLLAEHPEPDDDG
;
A
#
# COMPACT_ATOMS: atom_id res chain seq x y z
N MET A 1 19.35 40.04 -5.43
CA MET A 1 18.36 39.14 -4.84
C MET A 1 18.19 39.56 -3.40
N SER A 2 17.08 40.22 -3.07
CA SER A 2 16.81 40.68 -1.70
C SER A 2 16.66 39.46 -0.78
N GLY A 3 17.24 39.56 0.41
CA GLY A 3 17.57 38.44 1.31
C GLY A 3 16.39 37.80 2.05
N ASP A 4 15.32 37.45 1.35
CA ASP A 4 14.32 36.55 1.93
C ASP A 4 14.86 35.13 1.92
N ALA A 5 14.92 34.52 3.11
CA ALA A 5 15.34 33.14 3.26
C ALA A 5 14.42 32.22 2.45
N ALA A 6 15.02 31.34 1.63
CA ALA A 6 14.25 30.33 0.89
C ALA A 6 13.41 29.48 1.87
N PRO A 7 12.15 29.16 1.53
CA PRO A 7 11.31 28.39 2.44
C PRO A 7 11.85 26.97 2.63
N ARG A 8 11.65 26.41 3.83
CA ARG A 8 12.09 25.05 4.14
C ARG A 8 11.10 24.05 3.56
N SER A 9 11.63 23.01 2.93
CA SER A 9 10.89 21.85 2.46
C SER A 9 11.41 20.59 3.15
N ARG A 10 10.50 19.77 3.65
CA ARG A 10 10.78 18.51 4.35
C ARG A 10 11.04 17.37 3.36
N SER A 11 10.52 17.46 2.14
CA SER A 11 10.67 16.41 1.13
C SER A 11 10.61 16.95 -0.31
N GLU A 12 11.14 16.17 -1.25
CA GLU A 12 11.01 16.45 -2.69
C GLU A 12 9.53 16.44 -3.14
N ARG A 13 8.71 15.55 -2.57
CA ARG A 13 7.27 15.51 -2.86
C ARG A 13 6.55 16.75 -2.36
N GLU A 14 6.84 17.23 -1.15
CA GLU A 14 6.30 18.49 -0.62
C GLU A 14 6.68 19.68 -1.51
N SER A 15 7.95 19.73 -1.96
CA SER A 15 8.43 20.73 -2.92
C SER A 15 7.63 20.69 -4.22
N SER A 16 7.37 19.48 -4.74
CA SER A 16 6.62 19.28 -5.99
C SER A 16 5.17 19.73 -5.87
N VAL A 17 4.52 19.45 -4.74
CA VAL A 17 3.17 19.94 -4.45
C VAL A 17 3.14 21.46 -4.38
N TYR A 18 4.08 22.08 -3.66
CA TYR A 18 4.19 23.53 -3.60
C TYR A 18 4.35 24.16 -4.99
N MET A 19 5.21 23.60 -5.86
CA MET A 19 5.40 24.09 -7.22
C MET A 19 4.13 23.97 -8.09
N ARG A 20 3.34 22.89 -7.92
CA ARG A 20 2.05 22.70 -8.60
C ARG A 20 1.00 23.71 -8.14
N LEU A 21 1.00 24.08 -6.86
CA LEU A 21 0.09 25.07 -6.27
C LEU A 21 0.44 26.53 -6.60
N ARG A 22 1.52 26.76 -7.34
CA ARG A 22 1.99 28.10 -7.74
C ARG A 22 2.06 28.17 -9.26
N PRO A 23 0.91 28.29 -9.95
CA PRO A 23 0.88 28.32 -11.41
C PRO A 23 1.70 29.49 -11.97
N CYS A 24 2.11 29.36 -13.22
CA CYS A 24 2.72 30.47 -13.94
C CYS A 24 1.75 31.65 -14.08
N GLY A 25 2.24 32.85 -14.40
CA GLY A 25 1.38 34.01 -14.68
C GLY A 25 0.35 33.78 -15.80
N CYS A 26 0.59 32.81 -16.69
CA CYS A 26 -0.36 32.37 -17.71
C CYS A 26 -1.40 31.35 -17.20
N GLY A 27 -1.36 30.96 -15.92
CA GLY A 27 -2.25 29.98 -15.30
C GLY A 27 -1.81 28.52 -15.42
N SER A 28 -0.86 28.19 -16.29
CA SER A 28 -0.38 26.80 -16.44
C SER A 28 0.45 26.35 -15.24
N VAL A 29 0.22 25.12 -14.80
CA VAL A 29 1.02 24.44 -13.77
C VAL A 29 2.18 23.64 -14.36
N ASP A 30 2.14 23.35 -15.67
CA ASP A 30 3.09 22.49 -16.36
C ASP A 30 4.43 23.18 -16.61
N PHE A 31 5.50 22.57 -16.13
CA PHE A 31 6.88 22.92 -16.44
C PHE A 31 7.78 21.70 -16.20
N ASP A 32 8.89 21.60 -16.94
CA ASP A 32 9.87 20.53 -16.77
C ASP A 32 11.07 21.07 -15.97
N PRO A 33 11.09 20.91 -14.64
CA PRO A 33 12.19 21.40 -13.83
C PRO A 33 13.44 20.52 -14.01
N GLN A 34 14.55 21.18 -14.27
CA GLN A 34 15.87 20.66 -13.91
C GLN A 34 16.03 20.79 -12.40
N HIS A 35 16.38 19.68 -11.74
CA HIS A 35 16.55 19.59 -10.29
C HIS A 35 18.02 19.54 -9.91
N GLU A 36 18.41 20.37 -8.96
CA GLU A 36 19.77 20.40 -8.44
C GLU A 36 19.76 20.60 -6.92
N VAL A 37 20.56 19.81 -6.21
CA VAL A 37 20.79 19.97 -4.77
C VAL A 37 22.23 20.44 -4.54
N ARG A 38 22.40 21.60 -3.89
CA ARG A 38 23.72 22.19 -3.60
C ARG A 38 23.81 22.71 -2.18
N ARG A 39 25.02 22.67 -1.62
CA ARG A 39 25.30 23.30 -0.32
C ARG A 39 25.74 24.75 -0.53
N VAL A 40 25.04 25.70 0.07
CA VAL A 40 25.33 27.14 -0.02
C VAL A 40 25.33 27.72 1.39
N GLN A 41 26.44 28.36 1.80
CA GLN A 41 26.59 28.96 3.13
C GLN A 41 26.23 28.01 4.29
N GLY A 42 26.55 26.73 4.14
CA GLY A 42 26.31 25.71 5.16
C GLY A 42 24.94 25.02 5.08
N ALA A 43 23.95 25.61 4.42
CA ALA A 43 22.62 25.02 4.20
C ALA A 43 22.56 24.20 2.90
N TRP A 44 21.72 23.17 2.86
CA TRP A 44 21.40 22.44 1.63
C TRP A 44 20.20 23.08 0.96
N LEU A 45 20.36 23.40 -0.33
CA LEU A 45 19.33 24.00 -1.16
C LEU A 45 18.93 23.03 -2.28
N SER A 46 17.63 22.85 -2.45
CA SER A 46 17.03 22.18 -3.60
C SER A 46 16.51 23.25 -4.57
N ARG A 47 17.09 23.33 -5.76
CA ARG A 47 16.72 24.28 -6.81
C ARG A 47 16.05 23.54 -7.96
N TYR A 48 14.90 24.05 -8.37
CA TYR A 48 14.13 23.60 -9.53
C TYR A 48 14.06 24.74 -10.53
N THR A 49 14.56 24.54 -11.74
CA THR A 49 14.56 25.55 -12.81
C THR A 49 14.01 24.96 -14.09
N GLY A 50 13.03 25.59 -14.71
CA GLY A 50 12.44 25.10 -15.96
C GLY A 50 11.60 26.16 -16.64
N ARG A 51 11.25 25.96 -17.90
CA ARG A 51 10.36 26.87 -18.64
C ARG A 51 8.92 26.37 -18.55
N CYS A 52 7.97 27.28 -18.39
CA CYS A 52 6.55 26.96 -18.48
C CYS A 52 6.24 26.43 -19.89
N ARG A 53 5.59 25.27 -20.00
CA ARG A 53 5.28 24.67 -21.31
C ARG A 53 4.32 25.49 -22.16
N ASN A 54 3.55 26.39 -21.55
CA ASN A 54 2.54 27.20 -22.24
C ASN A 54 3.07 28.54 -22.75
N CYS A 55 3.80 29.30 -21.92
CA CYS A 55 4.25 30.66 -22.25
C CYS A 55 5.76 30.85 -22.24
N ASP A 56 6.51 29.74 -22.13
CA ASP A 56 7.98 29.68 -22.14
C ASP A 56 8.70 30.51 -21.04
N THR A 57 7.93 31.07 -20.10
CA THR A 57 8.48 31.87 -19.01
C THR A 57 9.31 30.99 -18.08
N LEU A 58 10.52 31.45 -17.77
CA LEU A 58 11.41 30.77 -16.81
C LEU A 58 10.77 30.77 -15.42
N ARG A 59 10.66 29.58 -14.82
CA ARG A 59 10.21 29.35 -13.45
C ARG A 59 11.40 28.84 -12.65
N GLU A 60 11.53 29.38 -11.44
CA GLU A 60 12.56 28.99 -10.49
C GLU A 60 11.94 28.84 -9.11
N PHE A 61 12.27 27.74 -8.43
CA PHE A 61 11.95 27.50 -7.04
C PHE A 61 13.20 27.05 -6.30
N VAL A 62 13.42 27.60 -5.11
CA VAL A 62 14.55 27.25 -4.24
C VAL A 62 14.01 26.94 -2.86
N PHE A 63 14.38 25.80 -2.31
CA PHE A 63 13.97 25.36 -0.98
C PHE A 63 15.19 25.06 -0.13
N VAL A 64 15.14 25.41 1.16
CA VAL A 64 16.07 24.84 2.14
C VAL A 64 15.61 23.43 2.45
N VAL A 65 16.51 22.46 2.33
CA VAL A 65 16.21 21.04 2.61
C VAL A 65 17.18 20.51 3.66
N ASP A 66 16.80 19.41 4.29
CA ASP A 66 17.73 18.67 5.14
C ASP A 66 18.84 18.04 4.28
N PRO A 67 20.02 17.73 4.86
CA PRO A 67 21.10 17.08 4.13
C PRO A 67 20.59 15.81 3.44
N PRO A 68 20.97 15.55 2.18
CA PRO A 68 20.59 14.32 1.52
C PRO A 68 21.10 13.14 2.35
N THR A 69 20.19 12.34 2.91
CA THR A 69 20.53 11.12 3.62
C THR A 69 21.11 10.11 2.62
N ARG A 70 22.11 9.34 3.04
CA ARG A 70 22.60 8.21 2.23
C ARG A 70 21.51 7.14 2.24
N GLN A 71 20.71 7.08 1.17
CA GLN A 71 19.68 6.07 0.83
C GLN A 71 18.25 6.32 1.35
N GLY A 72 17.29 6.32 0.41
CA GLY A 72 15.96 5.70 0.62
C GLY A 72 14.76 6.60 0.85
N ASP A 73 14.87 7.71 1.57
CA ASP A 73 13.70 8.34 2.21
C ASP A 73 12.90 9.33 1.32
N ARG A 74 12.81 9.05 0.02
CA ARG A 74 12.23 9.96 -1.00
C ARG A 74 10.72 9.84 -1.20
N SER A 75 10.04 8.90 -0.52
CA SER A 75 8.70 8.46 -0.91
C SER A 75 7.53 8.92 -0.03
N ALA A 76 7.73 9.55 1.13
CA ALA A 76 6.60 10.06 1.91
C ALA A 76 6.44 11.58 1.73
N TRP A 77 5.19 12.07 1.66
CA TRP A 77 4.91 13.52 1.74
C TRP A 77 5.38 14.05 3.10
N SER A 78 5.13 13.26 4.14
CA SER A 78 5.59 13.46 5.50
C SER A 78 6.99 12.87 5.70
N ALA A 79 8.00 13.72 5.93
CA ALA A 79 9.27 13.26 6.49
C ALA A 79 9.23 13.13 8.03
N GLY A 80 8.06 13.25 8.66
CA GLY A 80 7.96 13.26 10.13
C GLY A 80 6.55 13.51 10.67
N THR A 81 6.48 13.76 11.98
CA THR A 81 5.25 14.01 12.74
C THR A 81 4.89 15.50 12.83
N GLU A 82 5.75 16.39 12.30
CA GLU A 82 5.52 17.83 12.32
C GLU A 82 4.72 18.27 11.10
N PRO A 83 3.77 19.23 11.22
CA PRO A 83 3.03 19.75 10.08
C PRO A 83 3.92 20.40 9.01
N SER A 84 3.42 20.45 7.78
CA SER A 84 4.06 21.21 6.71
C SER A 84 4.18 22.70 7.03
N HIS A 85 5.38 23.25 6.86
CA HIS A 85 5.61 24.69 6.91
C HIS A 85 5.47 25.36 5.53
N LEU A 86 5.55 24.58 4.45
CA LEU A 86 5.58 25.05 3.07
C LEU A 86 4.17 25.13 2.45
N VAL A 87 3.35 24.11 2.70
CA VAL A 87 1.97 23.96 2.20
C VAL A 87 1.04 23.97 3.40
N ASP A 88 0.03 24.83 3.41
CA ASP A 88 -0.89 24.90 4.55
C ASP A 88 -2.01 23.84 4.48
N PRO A 89 -2.76 23.60 5.58
CA PRO A 89 -3.78 22.54 5.63
C PRO A 89 -4.89 22.72 4.59
N GLY A 90 -5.27 23.95 4.26
CA GLY A 90 -6.30 24.20 3.25
C GLY A 90 -5.79 23.96 1.83
N GLU A 91 -4.50 24.19 1.57
CA GLU A 91 -3.87 23.80 0.31
C GLU A 91 -3.75 22.28 0.18
N TRP A 92 -3.36 21.57 1.24
CA TRP A 92 -3.34 20.11 1.24
C TRP A 92 -4.72 19.49 0.98
N LEU A 93 -5.76 20.03 1.62
CA LEU A 93 -7.12 19.56 1.36
C LEU A 93 -7.57 19.81 -0.09
N ALA A 94 -7.16 20.93 -0.69
CA ALA A 94 -7.42 21.20 -2.11
C ALA A 94 -6.69 20.21 -3.03
N VAL A 95 -5.46 19.80 -2.68
CA VAL A 95 -4.72 18.75 -3.39
C VAL A 95 -5.46 17.40 -3.29
N ALA A 96 -5.94 17.05 -2.09
CA ALA A 96 -6.74 15.84 -1.89
C ALA A 96 -7.98 15.82 -2.79
N ASP A 97 -8.69 16.95 -2.87
CA ASP A 97 -9.90 17.10 -3.70
C ASP A 97 -9.60 17.01 -5.19
N ASP A 98 -8.50 17.59 -5.65
CA ASP A 98 -8.08 17.52 -7.06
C ASP A 98 -7.77 16.09 -7.49
N LEU A 99 -7.03 15.36 -6.66
CA LEU A 99 -6.71 13.94 -6.86
C LEU A 99 -7.97 13.08 -6.80
N GLY A 100 -8.86 13.33 -5.83
CA GLY A 100 -10.14 12.62 -5.70
C GLY A 100 -11.11 12.86 -6.86
N ARG A 101 -11.14 14.07 -7.44
CA ARG A 101 -12.01 14.40 -8.60
C ARG A 101 -11.53 13.74 -9.89
N THR A 102 -10.21 13.73 -10.14
CA THR A 102 -9.60 13.10 -11.32
C THR A 102 -10.04 11.62 -11.48
N VAL A 103 -10.37 11.00 -10.35
CA VAL A 103 -10.89 9.63 -10.26
C VAL A 103 -12.39 9.51 -10.58
N GLY A 104 -13.21 10.49 -10.22
CA GLY A 104 -14.67 10.47 -10.41
C GLY A 104 -15.11 10.63 -11.86
N ASP A 105 -14.41 11.48 -12.61
CA ASP A 105 -14.72 11.77 -14.03
C ASP A 105 -14.38 10.61 -14.98
N ALA A 106 -13.75 9.55 -14.46
CA ALA A 106 -13.34 8.39 -15.23
C ALA A 106 -14.38 7.26 -15.33
N VAL A 107 -15.51 7.38 -14.62
CA VAL A 107 -16.55 6.34 -14.54
C VAL A 107 -17.52 6.48 -15.72
N GLY A 108 -17.08 6.01 -16.89
CA GLY A 108 -17.89 6.06 -18.11
C GLY A 108 -17.17 5.52 -19.34
N ALA A 109 -16.73 4.26 -19.29
CA ALA A 109 -16.44 3.44 -20.47
C ALA A 109 -16.19 2.00 -20.02
N ASP A 110 -16.71 1.04 -20.78
CA ASP A 110 -16.34 -0.37 -20.72
C ASP A 110 -14.81 -0.54 -20.74
N GLU A 111 -14.32 -1.54 -19.98
CA GLU A 111 -12.90 -1.90 -19.83
C GLU A 111 -11.96 -0.72 -19.54
N VAL A 112 -11.90 -0.33 -18.26
CA VAL A 112 -10.81 0.53 -17.77
C VAL A 112 -9.50 -0.23 -17.95
N ASP A 113 -8.67 0.20 -18.89
CA ASP A 113 -7.28 -0.24 -19.05
C ASP A 113 -6.56 -0.27 -17.68
N ASP A 114 -5.80 -1.35 -17.45
CA ASP A 114 -5.10 -1.61 -16.19
C ASP A 114 -4.24 -0.42 -15.76
N ASP A 115 -3.67 0.32 -16.71
CA ASP A 115 -2.88 1.51 -16.46
C ASP A 115 -3.70 2.68 -15.89
N ARG A 116 -4.93 2.87 -16.37
CA ARG A 116 -5.83 3.90 -15.84
C ARG A 116 -6.30 3.53 -14.44
N GLN A 117 -6.62 2.25 -14.20
CA GLN A 117 -6.95 1.76 -12.86
C GLN A 117 -5.74 1.83 -11.91
N CYS A 118 -4.53 1.64 -12.42
CA CYS A 118 -3.29 1.84 -11.67
C CYS A 118 -3.17 3.30 -11.24
N ARG A 119 -3.20 4.25 -12.19
CA ARG A 119 -3.12 5.70 -11.92
C ARG A 119 -4.19 6.17 -10.94
N ARG A 120 -5.43 5.74 -11.14
CA ARG A 120 -6.57 6.02 -10.24
C ARG A 120 -6.24 5.64 -8.79
N ARG A 121 -5.65 4.47 -8.57
CA ARG A 121 -5.26 4.01 -7.23
C ARG A 121 -4.10 4.82 -6.67
N VAL A 122 -3.11 5.16 -7.49
CA VAL A 122 -2.01 6.05 -7.09
C VAL A 122 -2.56 7.40 -6.62
N ASP A 123 -3.42 8.04 -7.42
CA ASP A 123 -3.98 9.35 -7.12
C ASP A 123 -4.80 9.34 -5.81
N LEU A 124 -5.59 8.29 -5.59
CA LEU A 124 -6.32 8.11 -4.34
C LEU A 124 -5.40 7.86 -3.14
N GLY A 125 -4.30 7.12 -3.31
CA GLY A 125 -3.29 6.94 -2.26
C GLY A 125 -2.64 8.27 -1.88
N LEU A 126 -2.30 9.09 -2.88
CA LEU A 126 -1.79 10.45 -2.69
C LEU A 126 -2.84 11.38 -2.06
N ALA A 127 -4.13 11.22 -2.39
CA ALA A 127 -5.20 11.97 -1.75
C ALA A 127 -5.33 11.62 -0.26
N ALA A 128 -5.16 10.34 0.12
CA ALA A 128 -5.12 9.94 1.52
C ALA A 128 -3.91 10.54 2.26
N ASP A 129 -2.72 10.51 1.63
CA ASP A 129 -1.52 11.16 2.16
C ASP A 129 -1.71 12.68 2.36
N ALA A 130 -2.42 13.34 1.44
CA ALA A 130 -2.77 14.75 1.55
C ALA A 130 -3.59 15.04 2.81
N VAL A 131 -4.57 14.20 3.09
CA VAL A 131 -5.45 14.36 4.25
C VAL A 131 -4.69 14.08 5.56
N GLU A 132 -3.74 13.15 5.57
CA GLU A 132 -2.85 12.93 6.71
C GLU A 132 -2.02 14.19 7.03
N GLU A 133 -1.52 14.91 6.03
CA GLU A 133 -0.83 16.20 6.26
C GLU A 133 -1.75 17.26 6.90
N VAL A 134 -3.05 17.25 6.56
CA VAL A 134 -4.05 18.12 7.22
C VAL A 134 -4.27 17.68 8.67
N LEU A 135 -4.32 16.37 8.94
CA LEU A 135 -4.49 15.81 10.29
C LEU A 135 -3.33 16.18 11.22
N LEU A 136 -2.10 16.26 10.72
CA LEU A 136 -0.95 16.72 11.50
C LEU A 136 -1.15 18.15 12.03
N ALA A 137 -1.90 18.99 11.31
CA ALA A 137 -2.20 20.36 11.72
C ALA A 137 -3.31 20.48 12.78
N VAL A 138 -3.95 19.37 13.19
CA VAL A 138 -4.90 19.35 14.31
C VAL A 138 -4.12 19.32 15.63
N PRO A 139 -4.20 20.36 16.48
CA PRO A 139 -3.51 20.37 17.76
C PRO A 139 -3.87 19.17 18.64
N ALA A 140 -2.95 18.76 19.51
CA ALA A 140 -3.21 17.71 20.48
C ALA A 140 -4.43 18.07 21.36
N GLY A 141 -5.39 17.16 21.45
CA GLY A 141 -6.64 17.36 22.19
C GLY A 141 -7.68 18.25 21.50
N ALA A 142 -7.41 18.74 20.29
CA ALA A 142 -8.39 19.46 19.49
C ALA A 142 -9.11 18.54 18.49
N ASP A 143 -10.35 18.95 18.16
CA ASP A 143 -11.22 18.24 17.22
C ASP A 143 -11.21 18.82 15.81
N ALA A 144 -10.47 19.90 15.56
CA ALA A 144 -10.40 20.54 14.24
C ALA A 144 -9.10 21.31 14.01
N VAL A 145 -8.75 21.50 12.75
CA VAL A 145 -7.67 22.42 12.35
C VAL A 145 -8.11 23.86 12.66
N PRO A 146 -7.29 24.65 13.39
CA PRO A 146 -7.57 26.07 13.62
C PRO A 146 -7.59 26.83 12.30
N GLY A 147 -8.57 27.72 12.08
CA GLY A 147 -8.65 28.52 10.85
C GLY A 147 -7.40 29.36 10.57
N GLY A 148 -6.69 29.80 11.63
CA GLY A 148 -5.41 30.50 11.51
C GLY A 148 -4.25 29.66 10.95
N ALA A 149 -4.38 28.33 10.89
CA ALA A 149 -3.39 27.46 10.27
C ALA A 149 -3.42 27.53 8.73
N CYS A 150 -4.53 27.96 8.13
CA CYS A 150 -4.68 28.18 6.70
C CYS A 150 -4.12 29.56 6.32
N ARG A 151 -2.84 29.61 5.90
CA ARG A 151 -2.05 30.84 5.76
C ARG A 151 -2.02 31.41 4.35
N SER A 152 -2.19 30.58 3.33
CA SER A 152 -2.27 30.98 1.93
C SER A 152 -3.67 31.50 1.61
N GLU A 153 -3.78 32.21 0.48
CA GLU A 153 -5.08 32.63 -0.04
C GLU A 153 -5.96 31.43 -0.43
N LEU A 154 -5.38 30.42 -1.09
CA LEU A 154 -6.10 29.20 -1.45
C LEU A 154 -6.61 28.49 -0.19
N GLY A 155 -5.75 28.27 0.80
CA GLY A 155 -6.10 27.60 2.03
C GLY A 155 -7.20 28.31 2.81
N ARG A 156 -7.12 29.65 2.94
CA ARG A 156 -8.20 30.44 3.56
C ARG A 156 -9.52 30.31 2.83
N ARG A 157 -9.52 30.31 1.48
CA ARG A 157 -10.74 30.13 0.68
C ARG A 157 -11.35 28.74 0.88
N VAL A 158 -10.52 27.69 0.87
CA VAL A 158 -10.97 26.31 1.10
C VAL A 158 -11.57 26.17 2.51
N TYR A 159 -10.91 26.72 3.52
CA TYR A 159 -11.42 26.73 4.90
C TYR A 159 -12.72 27.51 5.04
N ALA A 160 -12.82 28.70 4.45
CA ALA A 160 -14.01 29.54 4.54
C ALA A 160 -15.21 28.93 3.82
N ALA A 161 -14.99 28.16 2.75
CA ALA A 161 -16.06 27.50 2.00
C ALA A 161 -16.73 26.38 2.82
N ASP A 162 -15.96 25.60 3.58
CA ASP A 162 -16.49 24.55 4.44
C ASP A 162 -15.54 24.24 5.63
N PRO A 163 -15.68 24.96 6.76
CA PRO A 163 -14.89 24.70 7.96
C PRO A 163 -15.15 23.31 8.57
N GLY A 164 -16.30 22.69 8.28
CA GLY A 164 -16.68 21.39 8.83
C GLY A 164 -15.74 20.28 8.39
N ARG A 165 -15.24 20.36 7.15
CA ARG A 165 -14.27 19.41 6.57
C ARG A 165 -12.92 19.38 7.26
N PHE A 166 -12.61 20.40 8.06
CA PHE A 166 -11.37 20.48 8.83
C PHE A 166 -11.50 19.88 10.24
N ARG A 167 -12.65 19.28 10.57
CA ARG A 167 -12.81 18.48 11.79
C ARG A 167 -12.05 17.17 11.65
N ARG A 168 -11.37 16.75 12.72
CA ARG A 168 -10.61 15.51 12.82
C ARG A 168 -11.41 14.31 12.30
N HIS A 169 -12.65 14.16 12.74
CA HIS A 169 -13.51 13.07 12.32
C HIS A 169 -13.77 13.06 10.79
N GLU A 170 -14.05 14.22 10.19
CA GLU A 170 -14.28 14.34 8.74
C GLU A 170 -13.02 14.05 7.94
N LEU A 171 -11.86 14.50 8.44
CA LEU A 171 -10.56 14.22 7.83
C LEU A 171 -10.22 12.72 7.92
N GLU A 172 -10.42 12.08 9.07
CA GLU A 172 -10.24 10.63 9.24
C GLU A 172 -11.16 9.85 8.28
N LEU A 173 -12.44 10.23 8.15
CA LEU A 173 -13.37 9.63 7.19
C LEU A 173 -12.93 9.83 5.74
N ALA A 174 -12.45 11.02 5.37
CA ALA A 174 -11.99 11.31 4.02
C ALA A 174 -10.71 10.52 3.67
N ARG A 175 -9.74 10.49 4.59
CA ARG A 175 -8.52 9.69 4.47
C ARG A 175 -8.87 8.22 4.28
N ASP A 176 -9.70 7.67 5.17
CA ASP A 176 -10.08 6.27 5.13
C ASP A 176 -10.77 5.94 3.81
N ARG A 177 -11.69 6.78 3.34
CA ARG A 177 -12.33 6.63 2.02
C ARG A 177 -11.31 6.59 0.87
N TYR A 178 -10.31 7.48 0.86
CA TYR A 178 -9.29 7.50 -0.20
C TYR A 178 -8.35 6.30 -0.12
N ALA A 179 -7.92 5.91 1.08
CA ALA A 179 -7.12 4.72 1.32
C ALA A 179 -7.87 3.43 0.89
N ASP A 180 -9.16 3.39 1.19
CA ASP A 180 -10.06 2.29 0.82
C ASP A 180 -10.19 2.16 -0.70
N GLN A 181 -10.43 3.26 -1.40
CA GLN A 181 -10.61 3.27 -2.86
C GLN A 181 -9.29 3.03 -3.63
N SER A 182 -8.15 3.43 -3.06
CA SER A 182 -6.84 3.16 -3.65
C SER A 182 -6.42 1.69 -3.53
N GLY A 183 -7.01 0.95 -2.58
CA GLY A 183 -6.51 -0.37 -2.21
C GLY A 183 -5.10 -0.30 -1.62
N HIS A 184 -4.74 0.85 -1.04
CA HIS A 184 -3.43 1.09 -0.42
C HIS A 184 -3.37 0.36 0.92
N VAL A 185 -2.74 -0.82 0.91
CA VAL A 185 -2.41 -1.57 2.12
C VAL A 185 -1.21 -0.90 2.77
N HIS A 186 -1.32 -0.56 4.07
CA HIS A 186 -0.32 0.05 4.94
C HIS A 186 1.11 0.18 4.38
N ARG A 187 1.61 1.42 4.26
CA ARG A 187 3.06 1.64 4.05
C ARG A 187 3.82 1.15 5.28
N HIS A 188 4.70 0.17 5.07
CA HIS A 188 5.72 -0.16 6.05
C HIS A 188 6.67 1.03 6.23
N ARG A 189 6.90 1.43 7.49
CA ARG A 189 7.88 2.46 7.82
C ARG A 189 9.24 1.78 7.96
N PRO A 190 10.26 2.10 7.14
CA PRO A 190 11.55 1.40 7.16
C PRO A 190 12.22 1.36 8.54
N ASP A 191 12.00 2.41 9.34
CA ASP A 191 12.60 2.60 10.68
C ASP A 191 11.73 2.07 11.83
N GLY A 192 10.64 1.36 11.52
CA GLY A 192 9.79 0.73 12.54
C GLY A 192 10.43 -0.51 13.17
N PRO A 193 9.92 -0.97 14.32
CA PRO A 193 10.30 -2.30 14.84
C PRO A 193 9.95 -3.39 13.80
N PRO A 194 10.71 -4.50 13.73
CA PRO A 194 10.42 -5.61 12.82
C PRO A 194 8.99 -6.11 12.99
N MET A 195 8.26 -6.26 11.89
CA MET A 195 6.89 -6.75 11.93
C MET A 195 6.86 -8.25 12.26
N ARG A 196 5.96 -8.68 13.13
CA ARG A 196 5.93 -10.06 13.59
C ARG A 196 5.19 -10.97 12.60
N ALA A 197 5.92 -11.80 11.86
CA ALA A 197 5.37 -12.85 11.00
C ALA A 197 5.41 -14.22 11.68
N ARG A 198 4.32 -14.97 11.65
CA ARG A 198 4.22 -16.34 12.19
C ARG A 198 4.97 -17.35 11.33
N SER A 199 5.18 -17.07 10.04
CA SER A 199 5.88 -17.94 9.10
C SER A 199 6.57 -17.10 8.01
N LEU A 200 7.48 -17.73 7.26
CA LEU A 200 8.06 -17.09 6.06
C LEU A 200 6.98 -16.84 4.98
N ASN A 201 6.02 -17.76 4.84
CA ASN A 201 4.90 -17.63 3.91
C ASN A 201 4.00 -16.44 4.24
N GLU A 202 3.74 -16.19 5.53
CA GLU A 202 2.97 -15.00 5.94
C GLU A 202 3.72 -13.70 5.65
N ALA A 203 5.05 -13.66 5.88
CA ALA A 203 5.86 -12.51 5.52
C ALA A 203 5.83 -12.25 4.00
N ARG A 204 5.96 -13.30 3.19
CA ARG A 204 5.89 -13.21 1.73
C ARG A 204 4.51 -12.77 1.25
N LEU A 205 3.45 -13.34 1.83
CA LEU A 205 2.09 -12.91 1.53
C LEU A 205 1.88 -11.43 1.87
N PHE A 206 2.37 -10.97 3.02
CA PHE A 206 2.29 -9.56 3.39
C PHE A 206 3.02 -8.66 2.38
N ILE A 207 4.19 -9.08 1.90
CA ILE A 207 4.94 -8.39 0.84
C ILE A 207 4.12 -8.28 -0.45
N ASP A 208 3.46 -9.37 -0.87
CA ASP A 208 2.66 -9.42 -2.09
C ASP A 208 1.39 -8.54 -1.99
N LEU A 209 0.81 -8.46 -0.79
CA LEU A 209 -0.32 -7.60 -0.48
C LEU A 209 0.08 -6.12 -0.41
N CYS A 210 1.31 -5.81 0.00
CA CYS A 210 1.85 -4.46 -0.02
C CYS A 210 2.19 -4.06 -1.45
N ARG A 211 1.31 -3.32 -2.11
CA ARG A 211 1.61 -2.77 -3.44
C ARG A 211 2.60 -1.61 -3.32
N CYS A 212 3.42 -1.41 -4.34
CA CYS A 212 4.19 -0.19 -4.49
C CYS A 212 3.25 1.02 -4.60
N ASP A 213 3.75 2.23 -4.33
CA ASP A 213 3.05 3.50 -4.56
C ASP A 213 2.50 3.61 -5.99
N CYS A 214 3.14 2.98 -6.98
CA CYS A 214 2.65 2.96 -8.34
C CYS A 214 1.50 1.95 -8.59
N GLY A 215 1.09 1.16 -7.59
CA GLY A 215 0.06 0.13 -7.67
C GLY A 215 0.54 -1.28 -8.10
N HIS A 216 1.81 -1.40 -8.51
CA HIS A 216 2.42 -2.67 -8.92
C HIS A 216 2.88 -3.46 -7.70
N SER A 217 2.64 -4.78 -7.68
CA SER A 217 3.00 -5.66 -6.56
C SER A 217 4.36 -6.34 -6.73
N SER A 218 4.83 -6.52 -7.96
CA SER A 218 6.12 -7.17 -8.23
C SER A 218 7.29 -6.22 -7.99
N PHE A 219 8.39 -6.80 -7.52
CA PHE A 219 9.69 -6.16 -7.39
C PHE A 219 10.78 -7.23 -7.28
N GLU A 220 11.89 -7.01 -7.98
CA GLU A 220 13.12 -7.78 -7.78
C GLU A 220 13.59 -7.56 -6.33
N HIS A 221 13.49 -8.60 -5.50
CA HIS A 221 13.81 -8.51 -4.08
C HIS A 221 15.02 -9.35 -3.71
N ARG A 222 15.85 -8.76 -2.85
CA ARG A 222 16.96 -9.40 -2.17
C ARG A 222 16.55 -9.65 -0.73
N THR A 223 16.69 -10.91 -0.33
CA THR A 223 16.38 -11.35 1.02
C THR A 223 17.67 -11.50 1.82
N ARG A 224 17.73 -10.88 2.99
CA ARG A 224 18.79 -11.06 3.97
C ARG A 224 18.22 -11.67 5.23
N TRP A 225 18.70 -12.86 5.56
CA TRP A 225 18.40 -13.54 6.82
C TRP A 225 19.43 -13.17 7.88
N SER A 226 18.96 -12.71 9.04
CA SER A 226 19.79 -12.50 10.23
C SER A 226 19.32 -13.49 11.30
N PRO A 227 20.12 -14.52 11.64
CA PRO A 227 19.72 -15.52 12.62
C PRO A 227 19.46 -14.89 13.99
N ALA A 228 18.61 -15.55 14.79
CA ALA A 228 18.32 -15.16 16.16
C ALA A 228 19.60 -15.16 17.01
N ALA A 229 19.74 -14.23 17.96
CA ALA A 229 20.83 -14.30 18.92
C ALA A 229 20.66 -15.53 19.84
N PRO A 230 21.74 -16.04 20.48
CA PRO A 230 21.62 -17.16 21.42
C PRO A 230 20.57 -16.88 22.52
N GLY A 231 19.55 -17.74 22.59
CA GLY A 231 18.42 -17.60 23.53
C GLY A 231 17.19 -16.89 22.97
N GLU A 232 17.27 -16.28 21.78
CA GLU A 232 16.11 -15.73 21.08
C GLU A 232 15.43 -16.80 20.22
N THR A 233 14.10 -16.75 20.12
CA THR A 233 13.29 -17.70 19.35
C THR A 233 12.95 -17.21 17.94
N ARG A 234 13.43 -16.01 17.56
CA ARG A 234 13.01 -15.33 16.34
C ARG A 234 14.21 -14.75 15.61
N ALA A 235 14.28 -15.02 14.30
CA ALA A 235 15.23 -14.41 13.39
C ALA A 235 14.67 -13.12 12.80
N THR A 236 15.54 -12.29 12.23
CA THR A 236 15.16 -11.10 11.48
C THR A 236 15.30 -11.37 9.98
N LEU A 237 14.22 -11.18 9.24
CA LEU A 237 14.16 -11.27 7.79
C LEU A 237 14.05 -9.86 7.21
N THR A 238 15.05 -9.42 6.45
CA THR A 238 15.03 -8.15 5.73
C THR A 238 14.83 -8.41 4.24
N VAL A 239 13.83 -7.77 3.63
CA VAL A 239 13.52 -7.91 2.21
C VAL A 239 13.54 -6.54 1.54
N ASN A 240 14.47 -6.37 0.59
CA ASN A 240 14.75 -5.09 -0.05
C ASN A 240 14.76 -5.23 -1.56
N GLY A 241 14.22 -4.27 -2.28
CA GLY A 241 14.26 -4.28 -3.74
C GLY A 241 13.62 -3.05 -4.36
N ASP A 242 13.62 -2.97 -5.68
CA ASP A 242 13.06 -1.83 -6.40
C ASP A 242 11.83 -2.29 -7.19
N CYS A 243 10.73 -1.54 -7.13
CA CYS A 243 9.54 -1.89 -7.88
C CYS A 243 9.83 -2.00 -9.38
N ASP A 244 9.46 -3.14 -9.99
CA ASP A 244 9.74 -3.44 -11.40
C ASP A 244 9.12 -2.41 -12.37
N ARG A 245 8.10 -1.67 -11.91
CA ARG A 245 7.40 -0.67 -12.72
C ARG A 245 7.95 0.74 -12.56
N CYS A 246 8.17 1.22 -11.33
CA CYS A 246 8.53 2.63 -11.09
C CYS A 246 9.91 2.81 -10.46
N GLY A 247 10.65 1.74 -10.20
CA GLY A 247 11.98 1.77 -9.58
C GLY A 247 11.98 2.28 -8.14
N SER A 248 10.81 2.45 -7.50
CA SER A 248 10.76 2.91 -6.11
C SER A 248 11.22 1.80 -5.19
N ALA A 249 12.17 2.15 -4.31
CA ALA A 249 12.70 1.24 -3.31
C ALA A 249 11.60 0.75 -2.35
N ARG A 250 11.65 -0.54 -2.04
CA ARG A 250 10.80 -1.26 -1.10
C ARG A 250 11.68 -1.91 -0.06
N HIS A 251 11.32 -1.76 1.21
CA HIS A 251 12.07 -2.26 2.34
C HIS A 251 11.10 -2.81 3.39
N PHE A 252 11.25 -4.08 3.74
CA PHE A 252 10.46 -4.76 4.76
C PHE A 252 11.39 -5.43 5.77
N VAL A 253 11.03 -5.34 7.05
CA VAL A 253 11.74 -6.03 8.12
C VAL A 253 10.74 -6.83 8.93
N PHE A 254 10.97 -8.14 9.01
CA PHE A 254 10.13 -9.05 9.76
C PHE A 254 10.91 -9.71 10.89
N SER A 255 10.26 -9.90 12.02
CA SER A 255 10.65 -10.91 13.00
C SER A 255 9.90 -12.19 12.66
N VAL A 256 10.60 -13.30 12.39
CA VAL A 256 10.06 -14.62 11.99
C VAL A 256 10.56 -15.70 12.97
N PRO A 257 9.89 -16.84 13.16
CA PRO A 257 10.43 -17.94 13.97
C PRO A 257 11.82 -18.35 13.48
N ALA A 258 12.75 -18.64 14.40
CA ALA A 258 14.14 -18.92 14.04
C ALA A 258 14.29 -20.20 13.19
N ASP A 259 13.40 -21.16 13.38
CA ASP A 259 13.30 -22.42 12.64
C ASP A 259 12.70 -22.26 11.23
N ALA A 260 12.07 -21.12 10.93
CA ALA A 260 11.47 -20.86 9.62
C ALA A 260 12.49 -20.78 8.47
N GLY A 261 13.79 -20.58 8.77
CA GLY A 261 14.86 -20.50 7.77
C GLY A 261 15.63 -21.80 7.53
N SER A 262 15.38 -22.85 8.33
CA SER A 262 16.13 -24.11 8.31
C SER A 262 15.42 -25.28 7.61
N GLY A 263 14.18 -25.07 7.14
CA GLY A 263 13.46 -26.07 6.35
C GLY A 263 13.92 -26.12 4.90
N PRO A 264 13.62 -27.21 4.15
CA PRO A 264 13.67 -27.18 2.69
C PRO A 264 12.90 -25.96 2.17
N ALA A 265 13.23 -25.52 0.95
CA ALA A 265 12.47 -24.46 0.30
C ALA A 265 10.97 -24.78 0.47
N PRO A 266 10.15 -23.81 0.90
CA PRO A 266 8.75 -24.07 1.20
C PRO A 266 8.15 -24.78 0.01
N ASP A 267 7.57 -25.96 0.27
CA ASP A 267 6.85 -26.72 -0.73
C ASP A 267 5.88 -25.73 -1.42
N PRO A 268 5.96 -25.57 -2.76
CA PRO A 268 5.04 -24.69 -3.48
C PRO A 268 3.57 -25.07 -3.26
N LEU A 269 3.29 -26.33 -2.88
CA LEU A 269 1.98 -26.83 -2.45
C LEU A 269 1.75 -26.74 -0.93
N GLY A 270 2.80 -26.48 -0.15
CA GLY A 270 2.80 -26.23 1.29
C GLY A 270 2.20 -24.87 1.65
N ALA A 271 1.01 -24.58 1.12
CA ALA A 271 0.28 -23.32 1.16
C ALA A 271 -0.13 -22.84 2.57
N GLY A 272 0.32 -23.50 3.64
CA GLY A 272 0.08 -23.07 5.00
C GLY A 272 0.64 -21.66 5.22
N PHE A 273 -0.25 -20.70 5.47
CA PHE A 273 0.13 -19.36 5.96
C PHE A 273 0.43 -19.40 7.47
N SER A 274 -0.24 -20.29 8.21
CA SER A 274 0.00 -20.51 9.64
C SER A 274 1.17 -21.46 9.92
N HIS A 275 1.97 -21.10 10.92
CA HIS A 275 2.77 -22.06 11.66
C HIS A 275 1.89 -22.75 12.72
N PRO A 276 1.99 -24.08 12.92
CA PRO A 276 1.29 -24.76 14.01
C PRO A 276 1.53 -24.04 15.34
N GLY A 277 0.45 -23.68 16.04
CA GLY A 277 0.49 -22.98 17.33
C GLY A 277 0.65 -21.45 17.29
N GLY A 278 0.69 -20.82 16.13
CA GLY A 278 1.03 -19.39 15.96
C GLY A 278 0.01 -18.34 16.41
N GLY A 279 -1.16 -18.70 16.94
CA GLY A 279 -2.26 -17.72 17.16
C GLY A 279 -2.74 -17.08 15.85
N PRO A 280 -3.66 -16.10 15.87
CA PRO A 280 -4.09 -15.38 14.66
C PRO A 280 -2.95 -14.50 14.11
N SER A 281 -2.99 -14.25 12.80
CA SER A 281 -2.04 -13.34 12.14
C SER A 281 -2.08 -11.95 12.78
N GLU A 282 -0.91 -11.36 13.03
CA GLU A 282 -0.76 -9.94 13.37
C GLU A 282 -0.63 -9.08 12.09
N LEU A 283 -0.06 -9.64 11.02
CA LEU A 283 0.27 -8.96 9.76
C LEU A 283 -0.88 -8.83 8.78
N VAL A 284 -1.62 -9.92 8.58
CA VAL A 284 -2.66 -10.04 7.55
C VAL A 284 -3.98 -10.26 8.26
N ASP A 285 -4.94 -9.37 8.04
CA ASP A 285 -6.26 -9.53 8.66
C ASP A 285 -7.17 -10.48 7.85
N PRO A 286 -8.34 -10.88 8.39
CA PRO A 286 -9.24 -11.80 7.70
C PRO A 286 -9.78 -11.26 6.38
N GLY A 287 -9.95 -9.95 6.23
CA GLY A 287 -10.44 -9.39 4.98
C GLY A 287 -9.38 -9.40 3.88
N GLN A 288 -8.10 -9.24 4.24
CA GLN A 288 -6.98 -9.44 3.32
C GLN A 288 -6.84 -10.91 2.92
N PHE A 289 -6.91 -11.86 3.86
CA PHE A 289 -6.91 -13.29 3.52
C PHE A 289 -8.07 -13.66 2.58
N LEU A 290 -9.26 -13.09 2.79
CA LEU A 290 -10.38 -13.32 1.87
C LEU A 290 -10.10 -12.81 0.44
N LEU A 291 -9.37 -11.70 0.29
CA LEU A 291 -8.95 -11.23 -1.04
C LEU A 291 -7.93 -12.17 -1.69
N VAL A 292 -7.00 -12.71 -0.91
CA VAL A 292 -6.03 -13.72 -1.37
C VAL A 292 -6.78 -14.94 -1.87
N ALA A 293 -7.71 -15.45 -1.06
CA ALA A 293 -8.53 -16.60 -1.42
C ALA A 293 -9.25 -16.40 -2.75
N ARG A 294 -9.98 -15.28 -2.89
CA ARG A 294 -10.74 -15.00 -4.11
C ARG A 294 -9.84 -14.76 -5.32
N SER A 295 -8.68 -14.13 -5.14
CA SER A 295 -7.75 -13.88 -6.24
C SER A 295 -7.14 -15.19 -6.75
N ALA A 296 -6.68 -16.05 -5.83
CA ALA A 296 -6.13 -17.35 -6.16
C ALA A 296 -7.18 -18.27 -6.80
N ALA A 297 -8.41 -18.29 -6.26
CA ALA A 297 -9.53 -19.02 -6.87
C ALA A 297 -9.82 -18.57 -8.32
N ARG A 298 -9.79 -17.26 -8.61
CA ARG A 298 -9.99 -16.74 -9.97
C ARG A 298 -8.88 -17.14 -10.93
N VAL A 299 -7.63 -17.20 -10.47
CA VAL A 299 -6.51 -17.67 -11.28
C VAL A 299 -6.70 -19.14 -11.63
N ALA A 300 -7.01 -19.98 -10.64
CA ALA A 300 -7.31 -21.38 -10.87
C ALA A 300 -8.50 -21.59 -11.82
N ASP A 301 -9.62 -20.90 -11.59
CA ASP A 301 -10.82 -21.01 -12.41
C ASP A 301 -10.56 -20.58 -13.87
N ARG A 302 -9.70 -19.57 -14.08
CA ARG A 302 -9.28 -19.13 -15.42
C ARG A 302 -8.47 -20.20 -16.12
N ILE A 303 -7.43 -20.73 -15.47
CA ILE A 303 -6.58 -21.77 -16.09
C ILE A 303 -7.42 -23.02 -16.39
N LEU A 304 -8.31 -23.42 -15.48
CA LEU A 304 -9.25 -24.53 -15.69
C LEU A 304 -10.22 -24.29 -16.87
N ALA A 305 -10.62 -23.04 -17.12
CA ALA A 305 -11.50 -22.69 -18.23
C ALA A 305 -10.77 -22.60 -19.58
N GLU A 306 -9.51 -22.14 -19.58
CA GLU A 306 -8.68 -21.97 -20.77
C GLU A 306 -8.04 -23.28 -21.26
N SER A 307 -7.83 -24.24 -20.34
CA SER A 307 -7.18 -25.51 -20.63
C SER A 307 -8.14 -26.70 -20.45
N PRO A 308 -8.81 -27.18 -21.52
CA PRO A 308 -9.56 -28.43 -21.47
C PRO A 308 -8.68 -29.54 -20.91
N THR A 309 -9.20 -30.35 -19.98
CA THR A 309 -8.50 -31.43 -19.26
C THR A 309 -7.69 -32.38 -20.14
N SER A 310 -8.00 -32.46 -21.44
CA SER A 310 -7.25 -33.25 -22.42
C SER A 310 -5.87 -32.73 -22.80
N TRP A 311 -5.48 -31.49 -22.45
CA TRP A 311 -4.24 -30.84 -22.93
C TRP A 311 -3.27 -30.41 -21.82
N TRP A 312 -3.37 -30.99 -20.62
CA TRP A 312 -2.49 -30.69 -19.48
C TRP A 312 -1.15 -31.44 -19.63
N THR A 313 -0.51 -31.29 -20.79
CA THR A 313 0.77 -31.95 -21.09
C THR A 313 1.96 -31.20 -20.55
N ASP A 314 1.78 -29.95 -20.10
CA ASP A 314 2.86 -29.12 -19.59
C ASP A 314 2.71 -28.96 -18.07
N ASP A 315 3.68 -29.49 -17.32
CA ASP A 315 3.75 -29.50 -15.84
C ASP A 315 3.46 -28.12 -15.22
N VAL A 316 3.82 -27.05 -15.92
CA VAL A 316 3.64 -25.65 -15.50
C VAL A 316 2.17 -25.27 -15.26
N SER A 317 1.24 -25.80 -16.06
CA SER A 317 -0.19 -25.46 -15.91
C SER A 317 -0.81 -26.15 -14.70
N TRP A 318 -0.37 -27.37 -14.41
CA TRP A 318 -0.84 -28.14 -13.27
C TRP A 318 -0.39 -27.51 -11.96
N GLU A 319 0.91 -27.23 -11.81
CA GLU A 319 1.47 -26.63 -10.59
C GLU A 319 0.85 -25.26 -10.30
N ALA A 320 0.62 -24.46 -11.34
CA ALA A 320 -0.01 -23.15 -11.19
C ALA A 320 -1.46 -23.26 -10.67
N VAL A 321 -2.24 -24.22 -11.16
CA VAL A 321 -3.63 -24.43 -10.73
C VAL A 321 -3.70 -24.99 -9.33
N THR A 322 -2.94 -26.06 -9.04
CA THR A 322 -2.95 -26.70 -7.72
C THR A 322 -2.39 -25.77 -6.66
N GLY A 323 -1.30 -25.03 -6.96
CA GLY A 323 -0.77 -23.99 -6.10
C GLY A 323 -1.78 -22.86 -5.83
N SER A 324 -2.50 -22.39 -6.85
CA SER A 324 -3.54 -21.37 -6.69
C SER A 324 -4.73 -21.85 -5.86
N LEU A 325 -5.19 -23.09 -6.06
CA LEU A 325 -6.25 -23.68 -5.25
C LEU A 325 -5.80 -23.90 -3.80
N ALA A 326 -4.58 -24.40 -3.58
CA ALA A 326 -3.99 -24.60 -2.26
C ALA A 326 -3.90 -23.27 -1.50
N ALA A 327 -3.40 -22.21 -2.15
CA ALA A 327 -3.38 -20.85 -1.59
C ALA A 327 -4.79 -20.36 -1.25
N SER A 328 -5.79 -20.66 -2.10
CA SER A 328 -7.19 -20.30 -1.82
C SER A 328 -7.75 -21.01 -0.58
N VAL A 329 -7.53 -22.32 -0.47
CA VAL A 329 -7.99 -23.14 0.66
C VAL A 329 -7.34 -22.66 1.96
N ALA A 330 -6.02 -22.49 1.95
CA ALA A 330 -5.28 -22.03 3.11
C ALA A 330 -5.71 -20.64 3.56
N ALA A 331 -5.93 -19.70 2.64
CA ALA A 331 -6.40 -18.37 2.99
C ALA A 331 -7.81 -18.39 3.59
N LEU A 332 -8.74 -19.21 3.07
CA LEU A 332 -10.07 -19.38 3.67
C LEU A 332 -9.98 -19.99 5.07
N GLN A 333 -9.07 -20.94 5.28
CA GLN A 333 -8.82 -21.52 6.60
C GLN A 333 -8.34 -20.46 7.60
N GLU A 334 -7.43 -19.56 7.20
CA GLU A 334 -7.00 -18.43 8.06
C GLU A 334 -8.18 -17.52 8.45
N VAL A 335 -9.07 -17.20 7.50
CA VAL A 335 -10.28 -16.42 7.78
C VAL A 335 -11.15 -17.14 8.82
N LEU A 336 -11.37 -18.45 8.65
CA LEU A 336 -12.18 -19.25 9.57
C LEU A 336 -11.58 -19.30 10.99
N THR A 337 -10.24 -19.33 11.13
CA THR A 337 -9.59 -19.31 12.45
C THR A 337 -9.82 -18.01 13.23
N CYS A 338 -10.13 -16.92 12.52
CA CYS A 338 -10.38 -15.62 13.14
C CYS A 338 -11.84 -15.44 13.61
N ILE A 339 -12.74 -16.37 13.29
CA ILE A 339 -14.11 -16.38 13.80
C ILE A 339 -14.13 -17.07 15.17
N PRO A 340 -14.51 -16.36 16.26
CA PRO A 340 -14.59 -16.94 17.60
C PRO A 340 -15.43 -18.21 17.63
N LEU A 341 -15.07 -19.15 18.51
CA LEU A 341 -15.83 -20.38 18.68
C LEU A 341 -17.28 -20.05 19.07
N GLY A 342 -18.25 -20.59 18.32
CA GLY A 342 -19.68 -20.34 18.52
C GLY A 342 -20.23 -19.08 17.83
N ALA A 343 -19.38 -18.21 17.25
CA ALA A 343 -19.85 -17.07 16.47
C ALA A 343 -20.29 -17.49 15.06
N ASP A 344 -21.38 -16.90 14.57
CA ASP A 344 -21.93 -17.12 13.23
C ASP A 344 -21.23 -16.26 12.16
N ARG A 345 -20.53 -15.21 12.58
CA ARG A 345 -19.89 -14.21 11.70
C ARG A 345 -18.57 -13.70 12.26
N MET A 346 -17.73 -13.17 11.37
CA MET A 346 -16.52 -12.44 11.75
C MET A 346 -16.88 -11.19 12.57
N PRO A 347 -16.24 -10.96 13.73
CA PRO A 347 -16.38 -9.68 14.41
C PRO A 347 -15.68 -8.57 13.61
N ALA A 348 -16.32 -7.41 13.45
CA ALA A 348 -15.75 -6.28 12.73
C ALA A 348 -14.39 -5.82 13.31
N THR A 349 -14.16 -6.03 14.60
CA THR A 349 -12.89 -5.73 15.28
C THR A 349 -11.72 -6.59 14.82
N ALA A 350 -11.97 -7.74 14.16
CA ALA A 350 -10.91 -8.54 13.55
C ALA A 350 -10.37 -7.94 12.25
N LEU A 351 -11.09 -7.00 11.62
CA LEU A 351 -10.75 -6.36 10.36
C LEU A 351 -9.91 -5.10 10.61
N ARG A 352 -8.63 -5.32 10.91
CA ARG A 352 -7.70 -4.28 11.35
C ARG A 352 -7.20 -3.38 10.23
N SER A 353 -7.08 -3.92 9.02
CA SER A 353 -6.68 -3.19 7.82
C SER A 353 -7.87 -2.43 7.22
N ALA A 354 -7.56 -1.32 6.56
CA ALA A 354 -8.52 -0.56 5.75
C ALA A 354 -9.17 -1.47 4.69
N THR A 355 -8.34 -2.20 3.95
CA THR A 355 -8.77 -3.19 2.96
C THR A 355 -9.77 -4.21 3.53
N GLY A 356 -9.51 -4.78 4.70
CA GLY A 356 -10.41 -5.75 5.30
C GLY A 356 -11.76 -5.16 5.69
N ARG A 357 -11.77 -3.93 6.21
CA ARG A 357 -13.01 -3.19 6.50
C ARG A 357 -13.82 -2.90 5.24
N VAL A 358 -13.17 -2.54 4.14
CA VAL A 358 -13.83 -2.31 2.84
C VAL A 358 -14.51 -3.56 2.33
N VAL A 359 -13.81 -4.68 2.33
CA VAL A 359 -14.37 -5.95 1.84
C VAL A 359 -15.62 -6.33 2.65
N HIS A 360 -15.57 -6.15 3.98
CA HIS A 360 -16.71 -6.39 4.86
C HIS A 360 -17.84 -5.37 4.67
N HIS A 361 -17.53 -4.10 4.47
CA HIS A 361 -18.54 -3.07 4.22
C HIS A 361 -19.31 -3.36 2.92
N ASN A 362 -18.60 -3.73 1.87
CA ASN A 362 -19.18 -4.01 0.55
C ASN A 362 -20.02 -5.28 0.53
N ASP A 363 -19.57 -6.35 1.21
CA ASP A 363 -20.31 -7.59 1.30
C ASP A 363 -20.07 -8.31 2.65
N PRO A 364 -20.86 -7.96 3.69
CA PRO A 364 -20.71 -8.56 5.00
C PRO A 364 -21.12 -10.03 5.01
N GLN A 365 -21.86 -10.52 4.01
CA GLN A 365 -22.28 -11.93 3.96
C GLN A 365 -21.09 -12.87 3.70
N LEU A 366 -20.02 -12.37 3.06
CA LEU A 366 -18.79 -13.14 2.84
C LEU A 366 -18.08 -13.53 4.15
N PHE A 367 -18.39 -12.86 5.25
CA PHE A 367 -17.78 -13.08 6.55
C PHE A 367 -18.63 -13.94 7.48
N ARG A 368 -19.70 -14.56 6.96
CA ARG A 368 -20.47 -15.56 7.70
C ARG A 368 -19.76 -16.91 7.68
N ARG A 369 -19.80 -17.59 8.83
CA ARG A 369 -19.12 -18.88 9.02
C ARG A 369 -19.64 -19.95 8.07
N ASP A 370 -20.95 -20.03 7.87
CA ASP A 370 -21.58 -20.99 6.95
C ASP A 370 -21.06 -20.82 5.52
N ARG A 371 -21.02 -19.58 5.02
CA ARG A 371 -20.50 -19.25 3.68
C ARG A 371 -19.01 -19.56 3.52
N LEU A 372 -18.20 -19.23 4.52
CA LEU A 372 -16.75 -19.50 4.48
C LEU A 372 -16.45 -21.01 4.53
N VAL A 373 -17.20 -21.78 5.33
CA VAL A 373 -17.08 -23.24 5.37
C VAL A 373 -17.49 -23.86 4.03
N GLU A 374 -18.59 -23.40 3.43
CA GLU A 374 -19.04 -23.85 2.12
C GLU A 374 -17.98 -23.57 1.04
N ALA A 375 -17.48 -22.33 0.97
CA ALA A 375 -16.44 -21.93 0.02
C ALA A 375 -15.14 -22.71 0.22
N HIS A 376 -14.72 -22.95 1.47
CA HIS A 376 -13.54 -23.75 1.77
C HIS A 376 -13.74 -25.20 1.29
N ALA A 377 -14.86 -25.84 1.63
CA ALA A 377 -15.16 -27.22 1.26
C ALA A 377 -15.27 -27.41 -0.26
N GLU A 378 -15.82 -26.44 -0.98
CA GLU A 378 -15.87 -26.44 -2.44
C GLU A 378 -14.45 -26.44 -3.03
N ARG A 379 -13.58 -25.54 -2.57
CA ARG A 379 -12.22 -25.39 -3.10
C ARG A 379 -11.32 -26.58 -2.74
N ASP A 380 -11.41 -27.08 -1.51
CA ASP A 380 -10.70 -28.28 -1.07
C ASP A 380 -11.13 -29.52 -1.90
N ARG A 381 -12.42 -29.66 -2.22
CA ARG A 381 -12.91 -30.75 -3.07
C ARG A 381 -12.30 -30.70 -4.47
N VAL A 382 -12.21 -29.51 -5.08
CA VAL A 382 -11.60 -29.35 -6.42
C VAL A 382 -10.11 -29.67 -6.37
N LEU A 383 -9.38 -29.15 -5.37
CA LEU A 383 -7.96 -29.41 -5.18
C LEU A 383 -7.68 -30.91 -5.03
N ARG A 384 -8.38 -31.60 -4.12
CA ARG A 384 -8.18 -33.04 -3.89
C ARG A 384 -8.50 -33.88 -5.13
N ARG A 385 -9.51 -33.49 -5.91
CA ARG A 385 -9.81 -34.17 -7.17
C ARG A 385 -8.64 -34.06 -8.15
N LEU A 386 -8.09 -32.87 -8.34
CA LEU A 386 -6.97 -32.65 -9.25
C LEU A 386 -5.70 -33.39 -8.81
N LEU A 387 -5.41 -33.40 -7.50
CA LEU A 387 -4.27 -34.15 -6.95
C LEU A 387 -4.46 -35.68 -7.12
N ALA A 388 -5.69 -36.18 -7.06
CA ALA A 388 -5.97 -37.61 -7.27
C ALA A 388 -5.91 -38.03 -8.75
N GLU A 389 -6.24 -37.12 -9.67
CA GLU A 389 -6.17 -37.35 -11.12
C GLU A 389 -4.73 -37.32 -11.66
N HIS A 390 -3.82 -36.66 -10.95
CA HIS A 390 -2.41 -36.50 -11.30
C HIS A 390 -1.52 -36.79 -10.07
N PRO A 391 -1.37 -38.06 -9.67
CA PRO A 391 -0.42 -38.41 -8.62
C PRO A 391 0.98 -37.96 -9.03
N GLU A 392 1.75 -37.43 -8.08
CA GLU A 392 3.16 -37.13 -8.31
C GLU A 392 3.83 -38.38 -8.90
N PRO A 393 4.67 -38.23 -9.95
CA PRO A 393 5.42 -39.37 -10.45
C PRO A 393 6.21 -39.94 -9.26
N ASP A 394 6.01 -41.23 -8.97
CA ASP A 394 6.79 -41.90 -7.93
C ASP A 394 8.27 -41.63 -8.24
N ASP A 395 8.96 -40.95 -7.33
CA ASP A 395 10.38 -40.58 -7.40
C ASP A 395 11.29 -41.83 -7.24
N ASP A 396 10.79 -43.00 -7.66
CA ASP A 396 11.46 -44.29 -7.69
C ASP A 396 12.41 -44.34 -8.90
N GLY A 397 13.53 -43.62 -8.77
CA GLY A 397 14.68 -43.64 -9.68
C GLY A 397 16.01 -43.51 -8.96
#